data_AF-A0A975N4Q2-F1
#
_entry.id   AF-A0A975N4Q2-F1
#
_cell.length_a   1.000
_cell.length_b   1.000
_cell.length_c   1.000
_cell.angle_alpha   90.00
_cell.angle_beta   90.00
_cell.angle_gamma   90.00
#
_symmetry.space_group_name_H-M   'P 1'
#
loop_
_entity.id
_entity.type
_entity.pdbx_description
1 polymer ?
#
loop_
_entity_poly.entity_id
_entity_poly.type
_entity_poly.pdbx_seq_one_letter_code
_entity_poly.pdbx_strand_id
1 'polypeptide(L)'
;MNGEPSPRNIEYVITGRYALSRTDGSRPAADDPTYFVQMTGDFVNYYARTPRGSKAPRGTVLTVMVDVATGRMLGQSLGSAPHDLSRLGTVRTLP
;
A
#
# COMPACT_ATOMS: atom_id res chain seq x y z
N MET A 1 1.81 4.08 -12.75
CA MET A 1 1.32 4.74 -11.51
C MET A 1 2.53 5.29 -10.77
N ASN A 2 2.49 6.50 -10.18
CA ASN A 2 3.63 7.04 -9.40
C ASN A 2 4.99 6.97 -10.15
N GLY A 3 5.00 7.24 -11.46
CA GLY A 3 6.23 7.18 -12.27
C GLY A 3 6.66 5.78 -12.73
N GLU A 4 6.07 4.71 -12.18
CA GLU A 4 6.34 3.32 -12.58
C GLU A 4 5.35 2.85 -13.67
N PRO A 5 5.79 2.52 -14.89
CA PRO A 5 4.92 2.07 -15.97
C PRO A 5 4.52 0.58 -15.90
N SER A 6 5.29 -0.28 -15.25
CA SER A 6 5.11 -1.74 -15.22
C SER A 6 5.47 -2.32 -13.84
N PRO A 7 4.64 -2.09 -12.82
CA PRO A 7 4.83 -2.69 -11.50
C PRO A 7 4.75 -4.22 -11.59
N ARG A 8 5.48 -4.92 -10.71
CA ARG A 8 5.64 -6.37 -10.68
C ARG A 8 5.32 -6.94 -9.30
N ASN A 9 5.17 -8.27 -9.22
CA ASN A 9 4.92 -8.98 -7.97
C ASN A 9 3.71 -8.40 -7.24
N ILE A 10 2.60 -8.23 -7.98
CA ILE A 10 1.39 -7.64 -7.42
C ILE A 10 0.71 -8.71 -6.59
N GLU A 11 0.68 -8.48 -5.29
CA GLU A 11 0.11 -9.38 -4.30
C GLU A 11 -0.89 -8.63 -3.44
N TYR A 12 -1.91 -9.34 -2.96
CA TYR A 12 -2.87 -8.76 -2.04
C TYR A 12 -3.39 -9.76 -1.02
N VAL A 13 -3.85 -9.21 0.09
CA VAL A 13 -4.55 -9.93 1.15
C VAL A 13 -5.81 -9.16 1.52
N ILE A 14 -6.88 -9.88 1.86
CA ILE A 14 -8.06 -9.28 2.51
C ILE A 14 -7.84 -9.43 4.02
N THR A 15 -7.83 -8.31 4.74
CA THR A 15 -7.60 -8.28 6.19
C THR A 15 -8.40 -7.14 6.83
N GLY A 16 -8.40 -7.04 8.15
CA GLY A 16 -9.06 -5.97 8.90
C GLY A 16 -8.18 -4.73 9.05
N ARG A 17 -8.79 -3.53 9.12
CA ARG A 17 -8.08 -2.26 9.36
C ARG A 17 -7.25 -2.28 10.65
N TYR A 18 -7.66 -3.00 11.69
CA TYR A 18 -6.88 -3.13 12.93
C TYR A 18 -5.56 -3.86 12.71
N ALA A 19 -5.53 -4.89 11.88
CA ALA A 19 -4.28 -5.60 11.55
C ALA A 19 -3.31 -4.68 10.79
N LEU A 20 -3.83 -3.79 9.94
CA LEU A 20 -3.02 -2.86 9.15
C LEU A 20 -2.49 -1.66 9.94
N SER A 21 -3.12 -1.29 11.06
CA SER A 21 -2.68 -0.17 11.91
C SER A 21 -1.21 -0.26 12.34
N ARG A 22 -0.68 -1.47 12.52
CA ARG A 22 0.74 -1.73 12.86
C ARG A 22 1.70 -1.52 11.69
N THR A 23 1.17 -1.55 10.47
CA THR A 23 1.92 -1.44 9.21
C THR A 23 1.94 0.00 8.71
N ASP A 24 0.79 0.68 8.76
CA ASP A 24 0.63 2.05 8.22
C ASP A 24 0.60 3.14 9.30
N GLY A 25 0.60 2.76 10.59
CA GLY A 25 0.50 3.69 11.72
C GLY A 25 -0.87 4.33 11.90
N SER A 26 -1.89 3.89 11.16
CA SER A 26 -3.24 4.44 11.24
C SER A 26 -3.95 4.02 12.53
N ARG A 27 -4.97 4.80 12.91
CA ARG A 27 -5.86 4.50 14.05
C ARG A 27 -7.29 4.42 13.54
N PRO A 28 -7.69 3.31 12.89
CA PRO A 28 -9.03 3.18 12.35
C PRO A 28 -10.07 3.13 13.47
N ALA A 29 -11.28 3.62 13.18
CA ALA A 29 -12.40 3.62 14.13
C ALA A 29 -13.15 2.28 14.20
N ALA A 30 -12.99 1.43 13.18
CA ALA A 30 -13.60 0.12 13.04
C ALA A 30 -12.64 -0.85 12.32
N ASP A 31 -12.90 -2.16 12.44
CA ASP A 31 -12.10 -3.22 11.81
C ASP A 31 -12.63 -3.61 10.42
N ASP A 32 -12.84 -2.62 9.56
CA ASP A 32 -13.49 -2.84 8.27
C ASP A 32 -12.63 -3.73 7.34
N PRO A 33 -13.22 -4.65 6.55
CA PRO A 33 -12.48 -5.44 5.59
C PRO A 33 -11.79 -4.56 4.54
N THR A 34 -10.50 -4.79 4.36
CA THR A 34 -9.61 -3.98 3.51
C THR A 34 -8.76 -4.88 2.63
N TYR A 35 -8.69 -4.57 1.34
CA TYR A 35 -7.62 -5.09 0.49
C TYR A 35 -6.33 -4.35 0.82
N PHE A 36 -5.30 -5.08 1.25
CA PHE A 36 -3.95 -4.57 1.32
C PHE A 36 -3.17 -5.11 0.14
N VAL A 37 -2.93 -4.25 -0.85
CA VAL A 37 -2.24 -4.57 -2.09
C VAL A 37 -0.81 -4.09 -2.00
N GLN A 38 0.13 -4.92 -2.42
CA GLN A 38 1.55 -4.62 -2.50
C GLN A 38 2.05 -4.89 -3.92
N MET A 39 2.97 -4.05 -4.38
CA MET A 39 3.63 -4.21 -5.67
C MET A 39 5.04 -3.63 -5.62
N THR A 40 5.90 -4.12 -6.51
CA THR A 40 7.31 -3.73 -6.64
C THR A 40 7.56 -2.99 -7.94
N GLY A 41 8.50 -2.04 -7.92
CA GLY A 41 8.82 -1.17 -9.06
C GLY A 41 9.56 0.09 -8.60
N ASP A 42 9.88 1.01 -9.50
CA ASP A 42 10.55 2.27 -9.19
C ASP A 42 9.54 3.41 -9.02
N PHE A 43 9.03 3.56 -7.80
CA PHE A 43 7.97 4.53 -7.52
C PHE A 43 8.49 5.90 -7.09
N VAL A 44 7.74 6.93 -7.46
CA VAL A 44 7.90 8.33 -7.07
C VAL A 44 6.54 8.86 -6.59
N ASN A 45 6.45 9.30 -5.33
CA ASN A 45 5.23 9.89 -4.80
C ASN A 45 5.17 11.38 -5.11
N TYR A 46 4.69 11.73 -6.31
CA TYR A 46 4.56 13.12 -6.76
C TYR A 46 3.58 13.97 -5.95
N TYR A 47 2.67 13.33 -5.20
CA TYR A 47 1.63 14.01 -4.42
C TYR A 47 1.99 14.11 -2.92
N ALA A 48 3.17 13.62 -2.52
CA ALA A 48 3.64 13.78 -1.17
C ALA A 48 3.83 15.27 -0.84
N ARG A 49 3.33 15.70 0.31
CA ARG A 49 3.66 17.02 0.86
C ARG A 49 5.11 17.02 1.32
N THR A 50 6.02 17.45 0.45
CA THR A 50 7.43 17.64 0.79
C THR A 50 7.76 19.12 0.98
N PRO A 51 8.77 19.47 1.80
CA PRO A 51 9.27 20.84 1.89
C PRO A 51 9.64 21.38 0.51
N ARG A 52 9.44 22.68 0.29
CA ARG A 52 9.74 23.34 -0.98
C ARG A 52 11.21 23.08 -1.37
N GLY A 53 11.43 22.66 -2.61
CA GLY A 53 12.77 22.36 -3.15
C GLY A 53 13.30 20.96 -2.85
N SER A 54 12.59 20.17 -2.03
CA SER A 54 12.94 18.76 -1.81
C SER A 54 12.53 17.89 -3.01
N LYS A 55 13.27 16.80 -3.23
CA LYS A 55 12.88 15.78 -4.20
C LYS A 55 11.65 15.03 -3.69
N ALA A 56 10.77 14.62 -4.61
CA ALA A 56 9.67 13.73 -4.29
C ALA A 56 10.19 12.41 -3.69
N PRO A 57 9.51 11.82 -2.69
CA PRO A 57 9.91 10.56 -2.09
C PRO A 57 9.91 9.45 -3.14
N ARG A 58 10.87 8.53 -3.00
CA ARG A 58 11.01 7.36 -3.85
C ARG A 58 10.95 6.08 -3.02
N GLY A 59 10.51 4.99 -3.62
CA GLY A 59 10.46 3.67 -3.00
C GLY A 59 10.42 2.57 -4.05
N THR A 60 10.86 1.38 -3.65
CA THR A 60 10.83 0.18 -4.49
C THR A 60 9.56 -0.66 -4.31
N VAL A 61 8.77 -0.31 -3.29
CA VAL A 61 7.52 -0.97 -2.93
C VAL A 61 6.44 0.08 -2.76
N LEU A 62 5.30 -0.16 -3.40
CA LEU A 62 4.07 0.61 -3.21
C LEU A 62 3.05 -0.29 -2.54
N THR A 63 2.46 0.18 -1.44
CA THR A 63 1.30 -0.45 -0.82
C THR A 63 0.08 0.43 -0.99
N VAL A 64 -1.08 -0.19 -1.23
CA VAL A 64 -2.36 0.49 -1.40
C VAL A 64 -3.40 -0.22 -0.54
N MET A 65 -4.18 0.56 0.20
CA MET A 65 -5.33 0.08 0.95
C MET A 65 -6.61 0.46 0.24
N VAL A 66 -7.47 -0.52 0.01
CA VAL A 66 -8.76 -0.33 -0.65
C VAL A 66 -9.86 -0.91 0.23
N ASP A 67 -10.88 -0.11 0.51
CA ASP A 67 -12.08 -0.56 1.20
C ASP A 67 -12.79 -1.63 0.37
N VAL A 68 -13.07 -2.80 0.97
CA VAL A 68 -13.66 -3.93 0.24
C VAL A 68 -15.08 -3.65 -0.19
N ALA A 69 -15.85 -2.92 0.63
CA ALA A 69 -17.28 -2.69 0.39
C ALA A 69 -17.52 -1.71 -0.77
N THR A 70 -16.69 -0.67 -0.88
CA THR A 70 -16.90 0.45 -1.81
C THR A 70 -15.86 0.51 -2.93
N GLY A 71 -14.75 -0.23 -2.82
CA GLY A 71 -13.64 -0.15 -3.75
C GLY A 71 -12.85 1.17 -3.67
N ARG A 72 -13.10 2.01 -2.66
CA ARG A 72 -12.43 3.31 -2.50
C ARG A 72 -11.04 3.11 -1.92
N MET A 73 -10.04 3.77 -2.52
CA MET A 73 -8.69 3.83 -1.97
C MET A 73 -8.70 4.62 -0.65
N LEU A 74 -8.24 3.97 0.42
CA LEU A 74 -8.12 4.54 1.76
C LEU A 74 -6.77 5.24 1.96
N GLY A 75 -5.73 4.75 1.31
CA GLY A 75 -4.38 5.30 1.40
C GLY A 75 -3.36 4.50 0.62
N GLN A 76 -2.14 5.05 0.55
CA GLN A 76 -0.99 4.42 -0.05
C GLN A 76 0.28 4.75 0.75
N SER A 77 1.29 3.89 0.68
CA SER A 77 2.61 4.13 1.27
C SER A 77 3.73 3.67 0.34
N LEU A 78 4.89 4.31 0.46
CA LEU A 78 6.12 3.90 -0.21
C LEU A 78 7.08 3.29 0.80
N GLY A 79 7.64 2.14 0.45
CA GLY A 79 8.66 1.44 1.21
C GLY A 79 9.87 1.08 0.36
N SER A 80 10.93 0.64 1.03
CA SER A 80 12.13 0.07 0.41
C SER A 80 12.17 -1.46 0.43
N ALA A 81 11.25 -2.09 1.19
CA ALA A 81 11.18 -3.54 1.36
C ALA A 81 9.71 -4.00 1.45
N PRO A 82 9.38 -5.19 0.91
CA PRO A 82 8.03 -5.73 0.96
C PRO A 82 7.65 -6.18 2.38
N HIS A 83 6.38 -6.07 2.71
CA HIS A 83 5.78 -6.69 3.89
C HIS A 83 5.54 -8.18 3.66
N ASP A 84 5.66 -8.97 4.73
CA ASP A 84 5.24 -10.37 4.76
C ASP A 84 3.71 -10.45 4.89
N LEU A 85 3.03 -10.51 3.74
CA LEU A 85 1.56 -10.51 3.68
C LEU A 85 0.94 -11.78 4.28
N SER A 86 1.69 -12.87 4.40
CA SER A 86 1.20 -14.13 4.98
C SER A 86 0.80 -13.99 6.46
N ARG A 87 1.36 -12.99 7.15
CA ARG A 87 1.01 -12.64 8.54
C ARG A 87 -0.33 -11.95 8.68
N LEU A 88 -0.91 -11.48 7.58
CA LEU A 88 -2.16 -10.71 7.55
C LEU A 88 -3.35 -11.54 7.05
N GLY A 89 -3.09 -12.70 6.44
CA GLY A 89 -4.12 -13.59 5.90
C GLY A 89 -3.64 -14.40 4.69
N THR A 90 -4.60 -14.87 3.89
CA THR A 90 -4.32 -15.63 2.66
C THR A 90 -3.90 -14.69 1.53
N VAL A 91 -2.67 -14.86 1.05
CA VAL A 91 -2.09 -14.08 -0.04
C VAL A 91 -2.65 -14.54 -1.38
N ARG A 92 -2.96 -13.58 -2.25
CA ARG A 92 -3.33 -13.79 -3.65
C ARG A 92 -2.44 -12.96 -4.56
N THR A 93 -2.07 -13.53 -5.68
CA THR A 93 -1.24 -12.88 -6.71
C THR A 93 -2.14 -12.39 -7.84
N LEU A 94 -1.84 -11.22 -8.40
CA LEU A 94 -2.41 -10.77 -9.65
C LEU A 94 -1.40 -11.05 -10.79
N PRO A 95 -1.87 -11.60 -11.93
CA PRO A 95 -1.02 -11.87 -13.08
C PRO A 95 -0.49 -10.61 -13.75
#